data_AF-A0A2V6GEE3-F1
#
_entry.id   AF-A0A2V6GEE3-F1
#
_cell.length_a   1.000
_cell.length_b   1.000
_cell.length_c   1.000
_cell.angle_alpha   90.00
_cell.angle_beta   90.00
_cell.angle_gamma   90.00
#
_symmetry.space_group_name_H-M   'P 1'
#
loop_
_entity.id
_entity.type
_entity.pdbx_description
1 polymer ?
#
loop_
_entity_poly.entity_id
_entity_poly.type
_entity_poly.pdbx_seq_one_letter_code
_entity_poly.pdbx_strand_id
1 'polypeptide(L)' 'GTNMICIVIPCHRVIRADGTLCGYGGGLWRKKWLLDHERRCAAK' A
#
# COMPACT_ATOMS: atom_id res chain seq x y z
N GLY A 1 8.06 -4.74 -7.00
CA GLY A 1 7.06 -3.85 -7.61
C GLY A 1 7.82 -2.81 -8.39
N THR A 2 7.60 -2.73 -9.69
CA THR A 2 8.36 -1.88 -10.63
C THR A 2 7.76 -0.49 -10.82
N ASN A 3 6.68 -0.17 -10.09
CA ASN A 3 6.08 1.15 -10.14
C ASN A 3 7.04 2.22 -9.60
N MET A 4 7.46 3.12 -10.48
CA MET A 4 8.37 4.23 -10.17
C MET A 4 7.65 5.48 -9.62
N ILE A 5 6.32 5.51 -9.68
CA ILE A 5 5.49 6.63 -9.19
C ILE A 5 4.57 6.11 -8.07
N CYS A 6 5.16 5.81 -6.92
CA CYS A 6 4.43 5.32 -5.75
C CYS A 6 3.42 6.37 -5.23
N ILE A 7 2.41 5.93 -4.48
CA ILE A 7 1.31 6.75 -3.91
C ILE A 7 0.34 7.25 -4.99
N VAL A 8 0.81 7.98 -6.01
CA VAL A 8 -0.03 8.48 -7.11
C VAL A 8 -0.62 7.32 -7.91
N ILE A 9 0.24 6.37 -8.32
CA ILE A 9 -0.22 5.04 -8.75
C ILE A 9 -0.30 4.19 -7.48
N PRO A 10 -1.51 3.79 -7.05
CA PRO A 10 -1.75 3.24 -5.70
C PRO A 10 -1.37 1.75 -5.61
N CYS A 11 -0.12 1.41 -5.94
CA CYS A 11 0.37 0.04 -5.88
C CYS A 11 0.45 -0.53 -4.45
N HIS A 12 0.38 0.32 -3.42
CA HIS A 12 0.22 -0.10 -2.01
C HIS A 12 -1.16 -0.69 -1.72
N ARG A 13 -2.18 -0.44 -2.56
CA ARG A 13 -3.52 -1.03 -2.43
C ARG A 13 -3.65 -2.44 -3.01
N VAL A 14 -2.67 -2.89 -3.80
CA VAL A 14 -2.65 -4.24 -4.37
C VAL A 14 -2.19 -5.23 -3.29
N ILE A 15 -3.05 -6.19 -2.93
CA ILE A 15 -2.79 -7.21 -1.90
C ILE A 15 -2.82 -8.58 -2.58
N ARG A 16 -2.09 -9.58 -2.07
CA ARG A 16 -2.20 -10.96 -2.56
C ARG A 16 -3.61 -11.50 -2.31
N ALA A 17 -4.00 -12.51 -3.09
CA ALA A 17 -5.25 -13.23 -2.90
C ALA A 17 -5.38 -13.90 -1.52
N ASP A 18 -4.25 -14.25 -0.88
CA ASP A 18 -4.19 -14.81 0.47
C ASP A 18 -4.34 -13.74 1.60
N GLY A 19 -4.50 -12.46 1.24
CA GLY A 19 -4.63 -11.35 2.19
C GLY A 19 -3.31 -10.84 2.77
N THR A 20 -2.16 -11.43 2.41
CA THR A 20 -0.85 -11.01 2.94
C THR A 20 -0.29 -9.79 2.21
N LEU A 21 0.43 -8.95 2.96
CA LEU A 21 1.18 -7.83 2.39
C LEU A 21 2.50 -8.33 1.81
N CYS A 22 2.63 -8.26 0.50
CA CYS A 22 3.89 -8.49 -0.19
C CYS A 22 4.14 -7.41 -1.25
N GLY A 23 5.39 -7.30 -1.69
CA GLY A 23 5.80 -6.50 -2.84
C GLY A 23 5.48 -5.02 -2.70
N TYR A 24 6.47 -4.22 -2.31
CA TYR A 24 6.37 -2.76 -2.36
C TYR A 24 7.75 -2.14 -2.51
N GLY A 25 7.93 -1.25 -3.50
CA GLY A 25 9.23 -0.61 -3.76
C GLY A 25 9.73 0.21 -2.56
N GLY A 26 8.82 0.76 -1.75
CA GLY A 26 9.14 1.51 -0.53
C GLY A 26 9.20 0.67 0.75
N GLY A 27 9.19 -0.65 0.67
CA GLY A 27 9.19 -1.56 1.83
C GLY A 27 7.81 -1.83 2.45
N LEU A 28 7.64 -3.00 3.04
CA LEU A 28 6.33 -3.45 3.55
C LEU A 28 5.79 -2.59 4.71
N TRP A 29 6.66 -2.04 5.55
CA TRP A 29 6.27 -1.15 6.64
C TRP A 29 5.51 0.09 6.12
N ARG A 30 5.98 0.66 5.02
CA ARG A 30 5.39 1.86 4.41
C ARG A 30 4.06 1.54 3.75
N LYS A 31 3.97 0.39 3.08
CA LYS A 31 2.70 -0.12 2.53
C LYS A 31 1.64 -0.30 3.62
N LYS A 32 2.00 -0.88 4.76
CA LYS A 32 1.11 -1.05 5.92
C LYS A 32 0.66 0.31 6.48
N TRP A 33 1.60 1.25 6.64
CA TRP A 33 1.28 2.60 7.14
C TRP A 33 0.32 3.34 6.21
N LEU A 34 0.55 3.31 4.89
CA LEU A 34 -0.32 3.98 3.91
C LEU A 34 -1.75 3.44 3.94
N LEU A 35 -1.92 2.11 4.03
CA LEU A 35 -3.25 1.50 4.14
C LEU A 35 -3.97 1.92 5.43
N ASP A 36 -3.26 2.00 6.55
CA ASP A 36 -3.84 2.47 7.82
C ASP A 36 -4.18 3.97 7.78
N HIS A 37 -3.30 4.78 7.18
CA HIS A 37 -3.53 6.20 6.98
C HIS A 37 -4.79 6.46 6.13
N GLU A 38 -4.91 5.76 5.00
CA GLU A 38 -6.09 5.85 4.13
C GLU A 38 -7.39 5.46 4.85
N ARG A 39 -7.37 4.40 5.67
CA ARG A 39 -8.53 4.00 6.48
C ARG A 39 -8.95 5.07 7.48
N ARG A 40 -8.00 5.73 8.13
CA ARG A 40 -8.27 6.83 9.07
C ARG A 40 -8.82 8.07 8.36
N CYS A 41 -8.34 8.35 7.16
CA CYS A 41 -8.84 9.47 6.35
C CYS A 41 -10.23 9.21 5.78
N ALA A 42 -10.53 7.97 5.36
CA ALA A 42 -11.85 7.60 4.86
C ALA A 42 -12.93 7.50 5.94
N ALA A 43 -12.53 7.33 7.20
CA ALA A 43 -13.43 7.31 8.35
C ALA A 43 -13.72 8.70 8.94
N LYS A 44 -13.18 9.77 8.33
CA LYS A 44 -13.52 11.16 8.62
C LYS A 44 -14.48 11.68 7.56
#